data_AF-A0AAN9S5Z8-F1
#
_entry.id   AF-A0AAN9S5Z8-F1
#
_cell.length_a   1.000
_cell.length_b   1.000
_cell.length_c   1.000
_cell.angle_alpha   90.00
_cell.angle_beta   90.00
_cell.angle_gamma   90.00
#
_symmetry.space_group_name_H-M   'P 1'
#
loop_
_entity.id
_entity.type
_entity.pdbx_description
1 polymer ?
#
loop_
_entity_poly.entity_id
_entity_poly.type
_entity_poly.pdbx_seq_one_letter_code
_entity_poly.pdbx_strand_id
1 'polypeptide(L)'
;MPTGMPTANSSAGHDDHSWLWVQIKAEARRDAESEPALASYLYSTILSHSSLERSLSFHLGNKLCSSTLLSTLLYDLFLNSFATDPDLRSAAVADLRAARERDPACVSYSHCLLNYKGFLACQAHRVAHLLWRQSRRPLALALHSRIADVFAVDIHPAARIGKGILFDHATGVVVGETAVIGNNVSILHHVTLGGTGKVGGDRHPKIGDGVLIGAGATILGNIKIGEGAKVGAGSVVLIDVPPRTTAVGNPARLVGGKEKPSKHEDVPGESMDHTSFISEWSDYII
;
A
#
# COMPACT_ATOMS: atom_id res chain seq x y z
N MET A 1 -2.23 50.37 -0.15
CA MET A 1 -3.04 49.24 0.37
C MET A 1 -3.93 48.71 -0.74
N PRO A 2 -4.09 47.39 -0.94
CA PRO A 2 -3.16 46.29 -0.67
C PRO A 2 -2.61 45.68 -1.98
N THR A 3 -1.38 45.20 -1.90
CA THR A 3 -0.65 44.38 -2.85
C THR A 3 -1.18 42.94 -2.82
N GLY A 4 -1.56 42.39 -3.98
CA GLY A 4 -1.91 40.98 -4.12
C GLY A 4 -0.68 40.08 -4.00
N MET A 5 -0.73 39.12 -3.08
CA MET A 5 0.20 37.98 -3.06
C MET A 5 -0.15 37.01 -4.20
N PRO A 6 0.83 36.49 -4.95
CA PRO A 6 0.59 35.36 -5.84
C PRO A 6 0.49 34.07 -5.03
N THR A 7 -0.52 33.28 -5.35
CA THR A 7 -0.79 31.93 -4.83
C THR A 7 0.36 30.98 -5.14
N ALA A 8 1.05 30.50 -4.11
CA ALA A 8 1.94 29.34 -4.20
C ALA A 8 1.12 28.06 -4.01
N ASN A 9 0.92 27.24 -5.05
CA ASN A 9 0.63 25.80 -4.91
C ASN A 9 0.54 25.06 -6.26
N SER A 10 1.63 25.05 -7.04
CA SER A 10 1.77 24.09 -8.16
C SER A 10 3.20 23.63 -8.43
N SER A 11 4.24 24.31 -7.92
CA SER A 11 5.64 23.91 -8.10
C SER A 11 6.12 22.83 -7.13
N ALA A 12 5.62 22.81 -5.89
CA ALA A 12 6.12 21.93 -4.83
C ALA A 12 5.96 20.43 -5.14
N GLY A 13 4.89 20.04 -5.85
CA GLY A 13 4.66 18.63 -6.22
C GLY A 13 5.54 18.14 -7.36
N HIS A 14 5.97 19.01 -8.27
CA HIS A 14 6.80 18.62 -9.42
C HIS A 14 8.28 18.45 -9.01
N ASP A 15 8.75 19.33 -8.13
CA ASP A 15 10.11 19.29 -7.58
C ASP A 15 10.36 18.03 -6.74
N ASP A 16 9.33 17.58 -6.01
CA ASP A 16 9.41 16.43 -5.12
C ASP A 16 9.55 15.09 -5.87
N HIS A 17 8.78 14.92 -6.94
CA HIS A 17 8.88 13.77 -7.85
C HIS A 17 10.26 13.69 -8.52
N SER A 18 10.76 14.82 -8.99
CA SER A 18 12.06 14.91 -9.65
C SER A 18 13.19 14.54 -8.69
N TRP A 19 13.15 15.07 -7.46
CA TRP A 19 14.14 14.77 -6.44
C TRP A 19 14.18 13.28 -6.09
N LEU A 20 13.02 12.65 -5.86
CA LEU A 20 12.95 11.23 -5.50
C LEU A 20 13.52 10.35 -6.62
N TRP A 21 13.20 10.67 -7.87
CA TRP A 21 13.75 9.95 -9.02
C TRP A 21 15.28 10.08 -9.13
N VAL A 22 15.83 11.26 -8.86
CA VAL A 22 17.29 11.47 -8.81
C VAL A 22 17.93 10.61 -7.73
N GLN A 23 17.31 10.48 -6.55
CA GLN A 23 17.80 9.59 -5.48
C GLN A 23 17.82 8.12 -5.94
N ILE A 24 16.72 7.64 -6.54
CA ILE A 24 16.63 6.26 -7.06
C ILE A 24 17.74 5.99 -8.08
N LYS A 25 18.00 6.91 -9.02
CA LYS A 25 19.08 6.74 -10.01
C LYS A 25 20.46 6.73 -9.35
N ALA A 26 20.67 7.57 -8.34
CA ALA A 26 21.94 7.62 -7.62
C ALA A 26 22.21 6.33 -6.83
N GLU A 27 21.19 5.80 -6.16
CA GLU A 27 21.25 4.51 -5.46
C GLU A 27 21.52 3.35 -6.43
N ALA A 28 20.73 3.24 -7.51
CA ALA A 28 20.90 2.19 -8.51
C ALA A 28 22.26 2.23 -9.21
N ARG A 29 22.88 3.42 -9.35
CA ARG A 29 24.24 3.54 -9.89
C ARG A 29 25.26 2.92 -8.95
N ARG A 30 25.18 3.22 -7.65
CA ARG A 30 26.08 2.65 -6.63
C ARG A 30 25.93 1.13 -6.55
N ASP A 31 24.71 0.63 -6.61
CA ASP A 31 24.43 -0.81 -6.60
C ASP A 31 24.95 -1.50 -7.87
N ALA A 32 24.82 -0.86 -9.04
CA ALA A 32 25.35 -1.41 -10.30
C ALA A 32 26.88 -1.43 -10.35
N GLU A 33 27.54 -0.45 -9.72
CA GLU A 33 29.01 -0.40 -9.60
C GLU A 33 29.54 -1.44 -8.60
N SER A 34 28.79 -1.74 -7.55
CA SER A 34 29.20 -2.66 -6.49
C SER A 34 28.83 -4.12 -6.76
N GLU A 35 27.75 -4.38 -7.50
CA GLU A 35 27.28 -5.73 -7.83
C GLU A 35 27.16 -5.95 -9.36
N PRO A 36 28.25 -6.43 -10.02
CA PRO A 36 28.28 -6.62 -11.47
C PRO A 36 27.20 -7.56 -12.02
N ALA A 37 26.75 -8.55 -11.22
CA ALA A 37 25.71 -9.48 -11.66
C ALA A 37 24.35 -8.79 -11.85
N LEU A 38 24.09 -7.71 -11.12
CA LEU A 38 22.85 -6.94 -11.20
C LEU A 38 22.95 -5.70 -12.10
N ALA A 39 24.15 -5.31 -12.52
CA ALA A 39 24.38 -4.07 -13.27
C ALA A 39 23.50 -3.93 -14.52
N SER A 40 23.34 -4.99 -15.32
CA SER A 40 22.50 -4.97 -16.52
C SER A 40 21.01 -4.85 -16.21
N TYR A 41 20.56 -5.50 -15.13
CA TYR A 41 19.18 -5.41 -14.65
C TYR A 41 18.87 -4.00 -14.12
N LEU A 42 19.77 -3.43 -13.31
CA LEU A 42 19.65 -2.06 -12.79
C LEU A 42 19.70 -1.02 -13.91
N TYR A 43 20.55 -1.24 -14.92
CA TYR A 43 20.61 -0.36 -16.08
C TYR A 43 19.30 -0.38 -16.88
N SER A 44 18.82 -1.56 -17.24
CA SER A 44 17.59 -1.70 -18.02
C SER A 44 16.35 -1.22 -17.27
N THR A 45 16.29 -1.43 -15.95
CA THR A 45 15.10 -1.11 -15.13
C THR A 45 15.10 0.31 -14.57
N ILE A 46 16.27 0.96 -14.40
CA ILE A 46 16.37 2.30 -13.78
C ILE A 46 17.25 3.24 -14.62
N LEU A 47 18.52 2.92 -14.82
CA LEU A 47 19.50 3.93 -15.27
C LEU A 47 19.23 4.42 -16.70
N SER A 48 18.70 3.55 -17.56
CA SER A 48 18.32 3.84 -18.94
C SER A 48 17.04 4.68 -19.08
N HIS A 49 16.27 4.84 -18.00
CA HIS A 49 15.02 5.58 -18.02
C HIS A 49 15.18 7.03 -17.56
N SER A 50 14.27 7.88 -18.03
CA SER A 50 14.22 9.31 -17.72
C SER A 50 13.21 9.66 -16.63
N SER A 51 12.30 8.75 -16.26
CA SER A 51 11.30 9.00 -15.22
C SER A 51 10.98 7.77 -14.37
N LEU A 52 10.39 8.00 -13.19
CA LEU A 52 9.91 6.95 -12.30
C LEU A 52 8.81 6.11 -12.97
N GLU A 53 7.89 6.74 -13.68
CA GLU A 53 6.72 6.07 -14.27
C GLU A 53 7.15 5.06 -15.33
N ARG A 54 8.13 5.42 -16.18
CA ARG A 54 8.66 4.52 -17.20
C ARG A 54 9.36 3.33 -16.55
N SER A 55 10.15 3.57 -15.51
CA SER A 55 10.87 2.54 -14.77
C SER A 55 9.93 1.58 -14.04
N LEU A 56 8.94 2.13 -13.33
CA LEU A 56 7.93 1.34 -12.65
C LEU A 56 7.07 0.53 -13.64
N SER A 57 6.69 1.12 -14.77
CA SER A 57 5.97 0.41 -15.83
C SER A 57 6.80 -0.73 -16.42
N PHE A 58 8.09 -0.49 -16.68
CA PHE A 58 9.00 -1.51 -17.21
C PHE A 58 9.14 -2.67 -16.21
N HIS A 59 9.33 -2.34 -14.93
CA HIS A 59 9.48 -3.34 -13.89
C HIS A 59 8.21 -4.17 -13.67
N LEU A 60 7.06 -3.51 -13.54
CA LEU A 60 5.77 -4.19 -13.40
C LEU A 60 5.44 -5.05 -14.63
N GLY A 61 5.74 -4.56 -15.84
CA GLY A 61 5.57 -5.31 -17.07
C GLY A 61 6.37 -6.61 -17.08
N ASN A 62 7.63 -6.57 -16.62
CA ASN A 62 8.47 -7.77 -16.50
C ASN A 62 8.04 -8.69 -15.36
N LYS A 63 7.65 -8.15 -14.19
CA LYS A 63 7.21 -8.96 -13.04
C LYS A 63 5.90 -9.70 -13.31
N LEU A 64 4.92 -9.06 -13.95
CA LEU A 64 3.56 -9.58 -14.08
C LEU A 64 3.31 -10.34 -15.38
N CYS A 65 4.32 -10.43 -16.27
CA CYS A 65 4.17 -11.14 -17.53
C CYS A 65 3.84 -12.62 -17.35
N SER A 66 3.31 -13.22 -18.41
CA SER A 66 2.99 -14.63 -18.53
C SER A 66 2.94 -15.00 -20.02
N SER A 67 2.68 -16.28 -20.33
CA SER A 67 2.39 -16.70 -21.71
C SER A 67 1.15 -16.02 -22.30
N THR A 68 0.22 -15.57 -21.45
CA THR A 68 -1.00 -14.86 -21.86
C THR A 68 -0.79 -13.34 -21.98
N LEU A 69 -0.04 -12.75 -21.05
CA LEU A 69 0.18 -11.30 -20.97
C LEU A 69 1.66 -10.99 -21.14
N LEU A 70 2.03 -10.53 -22.34
CA LEU A 70 3.42 -10.19 -22.67
C LEU A 70 3.93 -9.00 -21.85
N SER A 71 5.22 -9.01 -21.51
CA SER A 71 5.84 -7.92 -20.73
C SER A 71 5.77 -6.56 -21.43
N THR A 72 5.92 -6.53 -22.76
CA THR A 72 5.79 -5.32 -23.58
C THR A 72 4.36 -4.77 -23.59
N LEU A 73 3.37 -5.65 -23.69
CA LEU A 73 1.95 -5.27 -23.59
C LEU A 73 1.64 -4.66 -22.22
N LEU A 74 2.09 -5.31 -21.15
CA LEU A 74 1.89 -4.81 -19.79
C LEU A 74 2.64 -3.49 -19.55
N TYR A 75 3.86 -3.37 -20.07
CA TYR A 75 4.62 -2.12 -20.03
C TYR A 75 3.84 -0.95 -20.64
N ASP A 76 3.30 -1.11 -21.85
CA ASP A 76 2.48 -0.08 -22.50
C ASP A 76 1.19 0.21 -21.71
N LEU A 77 0.55 -0.82 -21.15
CA LEU A 77 -0.63 -0.68 -20.31
C LEU A 77 -0.35 0.18 -19.07
N PHE A 78 0.72 -0.11 -18.34
CA PHE A 78 1.12 0.64 -17.15
C PHE A 78 1.52 2.07 -17.51
N LEU A 79 2.35 2.24 -18.54
CA LEU A 79 2.86 3.55 -18.93
C LEU A 79 1.73 4.47 -19.38
N ASN A 80 0.80 3.97 -20.20
CA ASN A 80 -0.38 4.73 -20.61
C ASN A 80 -1.26 5.11 -19.42
N SER A 81 -1.44 4.19 -18.46
CA SER A 81 -2.22 4.47 -17.24
C SER A 81 -1.62 5.63 -16.43
N PHE A 82 -0.30 5.59 -16.17
CA PHE A 82 0.42 6.67 -15.48
C PHE A 82 0.43 7.98 -16.25
N ALA A 83 0.42 7.94 -17.59
CA ALA A 83 0.32 9.15 -18.41
C ALA A 83 -1.06 9.80 -18.30
N THR A 84 -2.12 8.99 -18.28
CA THR A 84 -3.51 9.48 -18.25
C THR A 84 -4.01 9.90 -16.87
N ASP A 85 -3.42 9.37 -15.79
CA ASP A 85 -3.90 9.61 -14.43
C ASP A 85 -2.76 10.14 -13.53
N PRO A 86 -2.72 11.46 -13.27
CA PRO A 86 -1.75 12.08 -12.36
C PRO A 86 -1.79 11.58 -10.92
N ASP A 87 -2.96 11.13 -10.45
CA ASP A 87 -3.11 10.69 -9.06
C ASP A 87 -2.33 9.40 -8.83
N LEU A 88 -2.24 8.50 -9.83
CA LEU A 88 -1.41 7.30 -9.78
C LEU A 88 0.05 7.62 -9.52
N ARG A 89 0.57 8.67 -10.17
CA ARG A 89 1.97 9.10 -9.97
C ARG A 89 2.16 9.60 -8.55
N SER A 90 1.27 10.48 -8.09
CA SER A 90 1.35 11.03 -6.73
C SER A 90 1.25 9.94 -5.66
N ALA A 91 0.46 8.89 -5.92
CA ALA A 91 0.29 7.77 -5.02
C ALA A 91 1.54 6.89 -4.96
N ALA A 92 2.18 6.60 -6.10
CA ALA A 92 3.44 5.84 -6.13
C ALA A 92 4.56 6.55 -5.35
N VAL A 93 4.67 7.87 -5.46
CA VAL A 93 5.64 8.67 -4.68
C VAL A 93 5.31 8.63 -3.19
N ALA A 94 4.05 8.82 -2.81
CA ALA A 94 3.63 8.73 -1.41
C ALA A 94 3.89 7.34 -0.81
N ASP A 95 3.67 6.26 -1.57
CA ASP A 95 3.89 4.90 -1.11
C ASP A 95 5.40 4.59 -0.96
N LEU A 96 6.26 5.11 -1.85
CA LEU A 96 7.73 5.02 -1.70
C LEU A 96 8.22 5.74 -0.44
N ARG A 97 7.66 6.92 -0.14
CA ARG A 97 7.95 7.66 1.09
C ARG A 97 7.50 6.90 2.32
N ALA A 98 6.27 6.39 2.32
CA ALA A 98 5.74 5.61 3.42
C ALA A 98 6.64 4.41 3.75
N ALA A 99 7.11 3.67 2.74
CA ALA A 99 8.08 2.60 2.96
C ALA A 99 9.40 3.11 3.55
N ARG A 100 9.96 4.18 2.98
CA ARG A 100 11.26 4.72 3.44
C ARG A 100 11.23 5.28 4.86
N GLU A 101 10.10 5.83 5.27
CA GLU A 101 9.93 6.48 6.58
C GLU A 101 9.53 5.51 7.68
N ARG A 102 8.75 4.47 7.34
CA ARG A 102 8.07 3.63 8.34
C ARG A 102 8.65 2.23 8.43
N ASP A 103 9.36 1.75 7.42
CA ASP A 103 10.08 0.47 7.48
C ASP A 103 11.58 0.72 7.78
N PRO A 104 12.07 0.37 8.98
CA PRO A 104 13.48 0.48 9.33
C PRO A 104 14.42 -0.33 8.42
N ALA A 105 13.93 -1.40 7.78
CA ALA A 105 14.70 -2.21 6.85
C ALA A 105 14.78 -1.58 5.44
N CYS A 106 13.87 -0.65 5.12
CA CYS A 106 13.86 0.06 3.84
C CYS A 106 14.86 1.22 3.86
N VAL A 107 16.15 0.91 3.68
CA VAL A 107 17.21 1.93 3.71
C VAL A 107 17.25 2.84 2.47
N SER A 108 16.64 2.42 1.34
CA SER A 108 16.73 3.09 0.04
C SER A 108 15.41 3.08 -0.74
N TYR A 109 15.19 4.09 -1.58
CA TYR A 109 13.99 4.17 -2.42
C TYR A 109 14.02 3.15 -3.58
N SER A 110 15.20 2.93 -4.16
CA SER A 110 15.42 1.97 -5.24
C SER A 110 15.16 0.53 -4.81
N HIS A 111 15.51 0.14 -3.57
CA HIS A 111 15.20 -1.20 -3.06
C HIS A 111 13.69 -1.40 -2.88
N CYS A 112 12.96 -0.38 -2.42
CA CYS A 112 11.51 -0.44 -2.39
C CYS A 112 10.95 -0.61 -3.82
N LEU A 113 11.35 0.25 -4.76
CA LEU A 113 10.92 0.16 -6.16
C LEU A 113 11.19 -1.22 -6.78
N LEU A 114 12.36 -1.82 -6.53
CA LEU A 114 12.78 -3.05 -7.20
C LEU A 114 12.28 -4.32 -6.51
N ASN A 115 12.24 -4.32 -5.17
CA ASN A 115 12.17 -5.57 -4.39
C ASN A 115 10.94 -5.64 -3.47
N TYR A 116 10.26 -4.53 -3.16
CA TYR A 116 9.13 -4.55 -2.24
C TYR A 116 7.86 -4.95 -2.98
N LYS A 117 7.52 -6.24 -2.87
CA LYS A 117 6.32 -6.80 -3.52
C LYS A 117 5.01 -6.15 -3.06
N GLY A 118 4.94 -5.68 -1.81
CA GLY A 118 3.79 -4.93 -1.30
C GLY A 118 3.59 -3.60 -2.03
N PHE A 119 4.68 -2.84 -2.21
CA PHE A 119 4.68 -1.62 -3.01
C PHE A 119 4.26 -1.90 -4.46
N LEU A 120 4.89 -2.88 -5.11
CA LEU A 120 4.61 -3.24 -6.50
C LEU A 120 3.17 -3.73 -6.71
N ALA A 121 2.66 -4.55 -5.80
CA ALA A 121 1.27 -5.02 -5.83
C ALA A 121 0.27 -3.86 -5.68
N CYS A 122 0.56 -2.91 -4.78
CA CYS A 122 -0.27 -1.71 -4.62
C CYS A 122 -0.34 -0.90 -5.92
N GLN A 123 0.80 -0.61 -6.56
CA GLN A 123 0.80 0.16 -7.82
C GLN A 123 0.08 -0.57 -8.95
N ALA A 124 0.29 -1.89 -9.05
CA ALA A 124 -0.40 -2.72 -10.04
C ALA A 124 -1.92 -2.79 -9.79
N HIS A 125 -2.35 -2.87 -8.52
CA HIS A 125 -3.76 -2.80 -8.15
C HIS A 125 -4.38 -1.48 -8.59
N ARG A 126 -3.72 -0.33 -8.42
CA ARG A 126 -4.28 0.96 -8.84
C ARG A 126 -4.56 1.00 -10.35
N VAL A 127 -3.72 0.37 -11.17
CA VAL A 127 -3.98 0.21 -12.61
C VAL A 127 -5.13 -0.77 -12.87
N ALA A 128 -5.20 -1.90 -12.14
CA ALA A 128 -6.36 -2.79 -12.21
C ALA A 128 -7.67 -2.08 -11.83
N HIS A 129 -7.63 -1.20 -10.81
CA HIS A 129 -8.75 -0.37 -10.39
C HIS A 129 -9.17 0.64 -11.46
N LEU A 130 -8.21 1.30 -12.10
CA LEU A 130 -8.48 2.19 -13.22
C LEU A 130 -9.17 1.44 -14.38
N LEU A 131 -8.65 0.26 -14.75
CA LEU A 131 -9.25 -0.59 -15.78
C LEU A 131 -10.67 -1.03 -15.41
N TRP A 132 -10.90 -1.36 -14.14
CA TRP A 132 -12.22 -1.70 -13.62
C TRP A 132 -13.20 -0.54 -13.79
N ARG A 133 -12.79 0.69 -13.45
CA ARG A 133 -13.58 1.92 -13.64
C ARG A 133 -13.86 2.24 -15.10
N GLN A 134 -12.93 1.91 -16.00
CA GLN A 134 -13.09 2.05 -17.44
C GLN A 134 -13.90 0.91 -18.08
N SER A 135 -14.59 0.08 -17.27
CA SER A 135 -15.36 -1.08 -17.72
C SER A 135 -14.54 -2.17 -18.44
N ARG A 136 -13.20 -2.14 -18.33
CA ARG A 136 -12.29 -3.19 -18.83
C ARG A 136 -12.11 -4.30 -17.80
N ARG A 137 -13.22 -4.76 -17.21
CA ARG A 137 -13.24 -5.69 -16.07
C ARG A 137 -12.52 -7.02 -16.32
N PRO A 138 -12.65 -7.69 -17.49
CA PRO A 138 -11.91 -8.93 -17.74
C PRO A 138 -10.40 -8.74 -17.63
N LEU A 139 -9.87 -7.62 -18.15
CA LEU A 139 -8.44 -7.32 -18.06
C LEU A 139 -8.03 -6.95 -16.62
N ALA A 140 -8.87 -6.20 -15.90
CA ALA A 140 -8.62 -5.90 -14.50
C ALA A 140 -8.52 -7.17 -13.64
N LEU A 141 -9.39 -8.15 -13.89
CA LEU A 141 -9.36 -9.46 -13.22
C LEU A 141 -8.16 -10.32 -13.64
N ALA A 142 -7.80 -10.31 -14.93
CA ALA A 142 -6.60 -11.00 -15.40
C ALA A 142 -5.33 -10.42 -14.76
N LEU A 143 -5.24 -9.09 -14.66
CA LEU A 143 -4.13 -8.42 -13.98
C LEU A 143 -4.11 -8.71 -12.48
N HIS A 144 -5.27 -8.65 -11.83
CA HIS A 144 -5.45 -9.03 -10.43
C HIS A 144 -4.97 -10.45 -10.12
N SER A 145 -5.32 -11.43 -10.96
CA SER A 145 -4.81 -12.80 -10.84
C SER A 145 -3.27 -12.85 -10.89
N ARG A 146 -2.64 -12.11 -11.82
CA ARG A 146 -1.17 -12.05 -11.90
C ARG A 146 -0.54 -11.41 -10.67
N ILE A 147 -1.16 -10.37 -10.10
CA ILE A 147 -0.70 -9.72 -8.86
C ILE A 147 -0.73 -10.73 -7.71
N ALA A 148 -1.83 -11.49 -7.57
CA ALA A 148 -1.96 -12.53 -6.56
C ALA A 148 -0.89 -13.63 -6.73
N ASP A 149 -0.67 -14.12 -7.96
CA ASP A 149 0.31 -15.17 -8.24
C ASP A 149 1.76 -14.73 -7.92
N VAL A 150 2.14 -13.53 -8.37
CA VAL A 150 3.54 -13.08 -8.37
C VAL A 150 3.93 -12.45 -7.03
N PHE A 151 3.02 -11.70 -6.41
CA PHE A 151 3.32 -10.94 -5.20
C PHE A 151 2.69 -11.56 -3.95
N ALA A 152 1.80 -12.55 -4.09
CA ALA A 152 1.01 -13.12 -3.00
C ALA A 152 0.14 -12.07 -2.30
N VAL A 153 -0.44 -11.14 -3.08
CA VAL A 153 -1.31 -10.05 -2.61
C VAL A 153 -2.60 -10.08 -3.44
N ASP A 154 -3.72 -10.37 -2.79
CA ASP A 154 -5.04 -10.46 -3.43
C ASP A 154 -5.86 -9.22 -3.09
N ILE A 155 -5.86 -8.23 -3.97
CA ILE A 155 -6.67 -7.01 -3.83
C ILE A 155 -7.64 -6.93 -4.99
N HIS A 156 -8.93 -7.10 -4.71
CA HIS A 156 -9.95 -7.03 -5.73
C HIS A 156 -9.91 -5.66 -6.46
N PRO A 157 -10.02 -5.61 -7.81
CA PRO A 157 -9.90 -4.35 -8.55
C PRO A 157 -10.90 -3.25 -8.13
N ALA A 158 -12.08 -3.62 -7.64
CA ALA A 158 -13.07 -2.65 -7.15
C ALA A 158 -12.73 -2.02 -5.78
N ALA A 159 -11.81 -2.62 -5.01
CA ALA A 159 -11.39 -2.08 -3.73
C ALA A 159 -10.78 -0.69 -3.91
N ARG A 160 -11.08 0.22 -2.98
CA ARG A 160 -10.57 1.60 -3.02
C ARG A 160 -9.46 1.75 -2.00
N ILE A 161 -8.29 2.20 -2.47
CA ILE A 161 -7.11 2.36 -1.63
C ILE A 161 -6.56 3.77 -1.81
N GLY A 162 -6.36 4.48 -0.69
CA GLY A 162 -5.70 5.79 -0.62
C GLY A 162 -4.22 5.72 -0.97
N LYS A 163 -3.42 6.69 -0.52
CA LYS A 163 -1.97 6.78 -0.78
C LYS A 163 -1.16 6.88 0.51
N GLY A 164 0.15 6.70 0.40
CA GLY A 164 1.02 6.58 1.58
C GLY A 164 0.84 5.24 2.27
N ILE A 165 0.57 4.19 1.49
CA ILE A 165 0.29 2.85 2.01
C ILE A 165 1.60 2.09 2.17
N LEU A 166 1.79 1.51 3.36
CA LEU A 166 2.84 0.53 3.59
C LEU A 166 2.22 -0.88 3.65
N PHE A 167 2.60 -1.73 2.71
CA PHE A 167 2.43 -3.18 2.84
C PHE A 167 3.77 -3.79 3.21
N ASP A 168 3.96 -4.12 4.49
CA ASP A 168 5.19 -4.73 4.95
C ASP A 168 5.07 -6.26 4.99
N HIS A 169 6.08 -6.92 4.39
CA HIS A 169 6.12 -8.31 3.97
C HIS A 169 5.03 -8.77 2.97
N ALA A 170 3.82 -8.21 3.04
CA ALA A 170 2.68 -8.29 2.12
C ALA A 170 2.11 -9.67 1.77
N THR A 171 2.85 -10.76 1.97
CA THR A 171 2.42 -12.13 1.68
C THR A 171 1.07 -12.41 2.32
N GLY A 172 0.13 -12.97 1.56
CA GLY A 172 -1.17 -13.42 2.02
C GLY A 172 -2.11 -12.29 2.44
N VAL A 173 -1.84 -11.05 2.06
CA VAL A 173 -2.81 -9.96 2.21
C VAL A 173 -4.00 -10.20 1.28
N VAL A 174 -5.22 -10.09 1.82
CA VAL A 174 -6.48 -10.23 1.10
C VAL A 174 -7.36 -9.00 1.34
N VAL A 175 -7.79 -8.33 0.27
CA VAL A 175 -8.65 -7.15 0.32
C VAL A 175 -9.82 -7.31 -0.63
N GLY A 176 -11.02 -7.42 -0.06
CA GLY A 176 -12.22 -7.72 -0.83
C GLY A 176 -12.83 -6.54 -1.58
N GLU A 177 -13.77 -6.87 -2.46
CA GLU A 177 -14.37 -5.99 -3.48
C GLU A 177 -14.84 -4.62 -2.99
N THR A 178 -15.48 -4.56 -1.82
CA THR A 178 -16.13 -3.33 -1.32
C THR A 178 -15.32 -2.64 -0.22
N ALA A 179 -14.09 -3.10 -0.01
CA ALA A 179 -13.21 -2.54 1.00
C ALA A 179 -12.80 -1.11 0.63
N VAL A 180 -12.61 -0.30 1.66
CA VAL A 180 -12.02 1.04 1.53
C VAL A 180 -10.86 1.13 2.50
N ILE A 181 -9.71 1.55 1.99
CA ILE A 181 -8.51 1.84 2.76
C ILE A 181 -8.20 3.32 2.57
N GLY A 182 -8.11 4.05 3.68
CA GLY A 182 -7.73 5.45 3.72
C GLY A 182 -6.28 5.70 3.33
N ASN A 183 -5.78 6.90 3.63
CA ASN A 183 -4.39 7.28 3.42
C ASN A 183 -3.52 6.92 4.62
N ASN A 184 -2.21 6.81 4.40
CA ASN A 184 -1.22 6.62 5.47
C ASN A 184 -1.45 5.36 6.32
N VAL A 185 -2.08 4.32 5.75
CA VAL A 185 -2.35 3.06 6.44
C VAL A 185 -1.15 2.11 6.28
N SER A 186 -0.82 1.39 7.35
CA SER A 186 0.21 0.35 7.35
C SER A 186 -0.40 -1.01 7.64
N ILE A 187 -0.12 -1.98 6.76
CA ILE A 187 -0.73 -3.31 6.73
C ILE A 187 0.37 -4.35 6.63
N LEU A 188 0.38 -5.28 7.59
CA LEU A 188 1.38 -6.34 7.67
C LEU A 188 0.92 -7.60 6.91
N HIS A 189 1.80 -8.59 6.82
CA HIS A 189 1.49 -9.86 6.14
C HIS A 189 0.28 -10.59 6.74
N HIS A 190 -0.37 -11.44 5.93
CA HIS A 190 -1.53 -12.26 6.29
C HIS A 190 -2.76 -11.47 6.78
N VAL A 191 -2.82 -10.15 6.56
CA VAL A 191 -4.02 -9.37 6.90
C VAL A 191 -5.15 -9.68 5.93
N THR A 192 -6.36 -9.89 6.46
CA THR A 192 -7.57 -10.08 5.67
C THR A 192 -8.59 -8.98 5.94
N LEU A 193 -8.97 -8.23 4.90
CA LEU A 193 -10.10 -7.30 4.87
C LEU A 193 -11.26 -7.96 4.11
N GLY A 194 -11.96 -8.85 4.80
CA GLY A 194 -12.85 -9.86 4.22
C GLY A 194 -14.34 -9.63 4.45
N GLY A 195 -15.16 -10.45 3.79
CA GLY A 195 -16.62 -10.51 3.99
C GLY A 195 -17.02 -11.55 5.04
N THR A 196 -18.27 -11.48 5.51
CA THR A 196 -18.83 -12.41 6.52
C THR A 196 -19.71 -13.52 5.93
N GLY A 197 -19.93 -13.55 4.62
CA GLY A 197 -20.81 -14.56 4.01
C GLY A 197 -21.06 -14.38 2.50
N LYS A 198 -22.08 -15.11 2.01
CA LYS A 198 -22.37 -15.27 0.56
C LYS A 198 -23.12 -14.12 -0.11
N VAL A 199 -23.74 -13.23 0.67
CA VAL A 199 -24.64 -12.20 0.13
C VAL A 199 -23.80 -11.04 -0.42
N GLY A 200 -24.12 -10.59 -1.64
CA GLY A 200 -23.50 -9.43 -2.26
C GLY A 200 -23.86 -8.11 -1.56
N GLY A 201 -23.38 -6.99 -2.10
CA GLY A 201 -23.52 -5.67 -1.48
C GLY A 201 -22.28 -5.28 -0.66
N ASP A 202 -22.41 -4.20 0.10
CA ASP A 202 -21.29 -3.67 0.88
C ASP A 202 -21.03 -4.52 2.14
N ARG A 203 -19.94 -5.27 2.10
CA ARG A 203 -19.67 -6.38 3.03
C ARG A 203 -18.22 -6.45 3.53
N HIS A 204 -17.38 -5.49 3.18
CA HIS A 204 -15.97 -5.47 3.54
C HIS A 204 -15.60 -4.23 4.36
N PRO A 205 -14.48 -4.25 5.11
CA PRO A 205 -14.14 -3.20 6.06
C PRO A 205 -13.90 -1.82 5.43
N LYS A 206 -14.07 -0.78 6.26
CA LYS A 206 -13.73 0.61 5.97
C LYS A 206 -12.62 1.04 6.93
N ILE A 207 -11.39 1.13 6.42
CA ILE A 207 -10.21 1.49 7.18
C ILE A 207 -9.96 3.00 7.03
N GLY A 208 -9.98 3.72 8.14
CA GLY A 208 -9.67 5.16 8.19
C GLY A 208 -8.19 5.46 7.98
N ASP A 209 -7.88 6.74 7.88
CA ASP A 209 -6.50 7.21 7.65
C ASP A 209 -5.60 6.89 8.86
N GLY A 210 -4.31 6.67 8.62
CA GLY A 210 -3.31 6.50 9.68
C GLY A 210 -3.45 5.21 10.53
N VAL A 211 -4.26 4.25 10.09
CA VAL A 211 -4.46 2.98 10.80
C VAL A 211 -3.24 2.07 10.68
N LEU A 212 -2.91 1.35 11.77
CA LEU A 212 -1.97 0.23 11.76
C LEU A 212 -2.71 -1.09 11.91
N ILE A 213 -2.48 -2.04 11.01
CA ILE A 213 -3.06 -3.40 11.06
C ILE A 213 -1.96 -4.44 11.17
N GLY A 214 -1.82 -5.00 12.38
CA GLY A 214 -0.85 -6.02 12.76
C GLY A 214 -0.90 -7.30 11.92
N ALA A 215 0.22 -8.03 11.90
CA ALA A 215 0.37 -9.25 11.12
C ALA A 215 -0.72 -10.29 11.44
N GLY A 216 -1.29 -10.91 10.40
CA GLY A 216 -2.31 -11.96 10.54
C GLY A 216 -3.68 -11.48 11.03
N ALA A 217 -3.90 -10.18 11.20
CA ALA A 217 -5.20 -9.68 11.64
C ALA A 217 -6.29 -9.91 10.58
N THR A 218 -7.45 -10.37 11.02
CA THR A 218 -8.60 -10.67 10.17
C THR A 218 -9.76 -9.75 10.55
N ILE A 219 -10.13 -8.85 9.64
CA ILE A 219 -11.20 -7.86 9.83
C ILE A 219 -12.33 -8.22 8.88
N LEU A 220 -13.49 -8.60 9.42
CA LEU A 220 -14.59 -9.17 8.63
C LEU A 220 -15.86 -8.34 8.72
N GLY A 221 -16.48 -8.12 7.55
CA GLY A 221 -17.78 -7.47 7.44
C GLY A 221 -17.68 -5.99 7.11
N ASN A 222 -18.83 -5.36 6.92
CA ASN A 222 -18.92 -3.92 6.67
C ASN A 222 -18.84 -3.15 7.99
N ILE A 223 -17.65 -3.17 8.59
CA ILE A 223 -17.31 -2.49 9.83
C ILE A 223 -16.29 -1.38 9.59
N LYS A 224 -16.24 -0.40 10.50
CA LYS A 224 -15.33 0.74 10.45
C LYS A 224 -14.18 0.55 11.42
N ILE A 225 -12.97 0.75 10.92
CA ILE A 225 -11.76 0.95 11.73
C ILE A 225 -11.43 2.43 11.66
N GLY A 226 -11.67 3.13 12.76
CA GLY A 226 -11.54 4.58 12.84
C GLY A 226 -10.13 5.08 12.56
N GLU A 227 -10.02 6.34 12.14
CA GLU A 227 -8.75 7.02 11.88
C GLU A 227 -7.78 6.88 13.06
N GLY A 228 -6.51 6.59 12.75
CA GLY A 228 -5.45 6.42 13.74
C GLY A 228 -5.65 5.24 14.69
N ALA A 229 -6.58 4.31 14.41
CA ALA A 229 -6.73 3.12 15.23
C ALA A 229 -5.57 2.13 15.00
N LYS A 230 -5.39 1.22 15.96
CA LYS A 230 -4.39 0.14 15.93
C LYS A 230 -5.12 -1.20 16.08
N VAL A 231 -4.85 -2.14 15.19
CA VAL A 231 -5.30 -3.53 15.30
C VAL A 231 -4.08 -4.40 15.58
N GLY A 232 -4.10 -5.12 16.70
CA GLY A 232 -2.99 -5.99 17.09
C GLY A 232 -2.82 -7.18 16.16
N ALA A 233 -1.61 -7.73 16.11
CA ALA A 233 -1.32 -8.95 15.36
C ALA A 233 -2.23 -10.11 15.81
N GLY A 234 -2.62 -10.98 14.87
CA GLY A 234 -3.48 -12.15 15.12
C GLY A 234 -4.95 -11.85 15.44
N SER A 235 -5.34 -10.57 15.54
CA SER A 235 -6.69 -10.21 16.00
C SER A 235 -7.79 -10.58 15.01
N VAL A 236 -8.96 -10.98 15.52
CA VAL A 236 -10.18 -11.20 14.72
C VAL A 236 -11.21 -10.11 15.05
N VAL A 237 -11.35 -9.14 14.16
CA VAL A 237 -12.19 -7.95 14.37
C VAL A 237 -13.52 -8.10 13.66
N LEU A 238 -14.60 -8.10 14.46
CA LEU A 238 -15.99 -8.29 14.00
C LEU A 238 -16.91 -7.11 14.36
N ILE A 239 -16.35 -6.06 14.95
CA ILE A 239 -17.07 -4.85 15.40
C ILE A 239 -16.30 -3.60 15.00
N ASP A 240 -17.02 -2.47 14.94
CA ASP A 240 -16.38 -1.17 14.72
C ASP A 240 -15.33 -0.87 15.80
N VAL A 241 -14.20 -0.32 15.37
CA VAL A 241 -13.10 0.13 16.24
C VAL A 241 -13.07 1.66 16.19
N PRO A 242 -13.28 2.37 17.33
CA PRO A 242 -13.28 3.82 17.35
C PRO A 242 -11.92 4.44 16.95
N PRO A 243 -11.90 5.69 16.46
CA PRO A 243 -10.67 6.39 16.12
C PRO A 243 -9.67 6.44 17.27
N ARG A 244 -8.38 6.30 16.94
CA ARG A 244 -7.25 6.39 17.87
C ARG A 244 -7.29 5.39 19.03
N THR A 245 -7.97 4.27 18.87
CA THR A 245 -8.02 3.20 19.89
C THR A 245 -7.27 1.95 19.43
N THR A 246 -6.92 1.06 20.37
CA THR A 246 -6.36 -0.27 20.05
C THR A 246 -7.40 -1.37 20.20
N ALA A 247 -7.52 -2.24 19.21
CA ALA A 247 -8.28 -3.50 19.30
C ALA A 247 -7.35 -4.72 19.16
N VAL A 248 -7.42 -5.66 20.12
CA VAL A 248 -6.62 -6.90 20.12
C VAL A 248 -7.43 -8.13 20.51
N GLY A 249 -6.98 -9.32 20.07
CA GLY A 249 -7.50 -10.63 20.49
C GLY A 249 -8.48 -11.28 19.52
N ASN A 250 -8.94 -12.48 19.87
CA ASN A 250 -9.87 -13.28 19.07
C ASN A 250 -11.06 -13.79 19.92
N PRO A 251 -12.26 -13.18 19.82
CA PRO A 251 -12.58 -11.97 19.04
C PRO A 251 -12.02 -10.69 19.69
N ALA A 252 -11.69 -9.71 18.86
CA ALA A 252 -11.01 -8.50 19.29
C ALA A 252 -11.84 -7.66 20.29
N ARG A 253 -11.15 -7.03 21.24
CA ARG A 253 -11.69 -6.10 22.24
C ARG A 253 -10.84 -4.84 22.31
N LEU A 254 -11.45 -3.74 22.74
CA LEU A 254 -10.74 -2.48 22.93
C LEU A 254 -9.87 -2.54 24.19
N VAL A 255 -8.60 -2.17 24.06
CA VAL A 255 -7.70 -1.98 25.20
C VAL A 255 -8.20 -0.79 26.04
N GLY A 256 -8.23 -0.93 27.36
CA GLY A 256 -8.86 0.03 28.29
C GLY A 256 -10.37 -0.18 28.48
N GLY A 257 -10.97 -1.16 27.77
CA GLY A 257 -12.37 -1.52 27.92
C GLY A 257 -13.32 -0.68 27.04
N LYS A 258 -14.60 -1.07 27.04
CA LYS A 258 -15.61 -0.50 26.13
C LYS A 258 -16.01 0.94 26.49
N GLU A 259 -16.07 1.26 27.78
CA GLU A 259 -16.56 2.57 28.26
C GLU A 259 -15.52 3.68 28.14
N LYS A 260 -14.24 3.35 28.37
CA LYS A 260 -13.12 4.30 28.35
C LYS A 260 -11.89 3.67 27.68
N PRO A 261 -11.93 3.43 26.36
CA PRO A 261 -10.80 2.84 25.66
C PRO A 261 -9.58 3.77 25.73
N SER A 262 -8.40 3.18 25.84
CA SER A 262 -7.14 3.92 25.76
C SER A 262 -7.02 4.58 24.38
N LYS A 263 -6.54 5.83 24.36
CA LYS A 263 -6.38 6.60 23.13
C LYS A 263 -4.91 6.92 22.85
N HIS A 264 -4.55 6.87 21.58
CA HIS A 264 -3.21 7.22 21.09
C HIS A 264 -3.08 8.71 20.85
N GLU A 265 -1.96 9.28 21.29
CA GLU A 265 -1.58 10.64 20.90
C GLU A 265 -0.89 10.68 19.53
N ASP A 266 -0.15 9.63 19.19
CA ASP A 266 0.52 9.41 17.90
C ASP A 266 -0.42 8.85 16.82
N VAL A 267 0.12 8.69 15.60
CA VAL A 267 -0.54 8.05 14.46
C VAL A 267 0.05 6.65 14.28
N PRO A 268 -0.64 5.58 14.73
CA PRO A 268 -0.11 4.22 14.71
C PRO A 268 0.43 3.75 13.36
N GLY A 269 -0.23 4.14 12.26
CA GLY A 269 0.22 3.80 10.90
C GLY A 269 1.57 4.39 10.52
N GLU A 270 2.04 5.42 11.23
CA GLU A 270 3.36 6.03 11.02
C GLU A 270 4.39 5.55 12.04
N SER A 271 3.98 5.40 13.32
CA SER A 271 4.91 4.98 14.38
C SER A 271 5.31 3.51 14.30
N MET A 272 4.49 2.66 13.65
CA MET A 272 4.72 1.22 13.51
C MET A 272 4.93 0.50 14.85
N ASP A 273 4.47 1.09 15.95
CA ASP A 273 4.59 0.47 17.26
C ASP A 273 3.56 -0.66 17.42
N HIS A 274 4.08 -1.87 17.59
CA HIS A 274 3.30 -3.09 17.72
C HIS A 274 2.99 -3.49 19.17
N THR A 275 3.59 -2.84 20.17
CA THR A 275 3.66 -3.40 21.53
C THR A 275 3.37 -2.42 22.65
N SER A 276 3.36 -1.10 22.45
CA SER A 276 3.21 -0.15 23.59
C SER A 276 1.91 -0.32 24.38
N PHE A 277 0.87 -0.92 23.79
CA PHE A 277 -0.37 -1.25 24.49
C PHE A 277 -0.23 -2.44 25.46
N ILE A 278 0.88 -3.18 25.41
CA ILE A 278 1.22 -4.29 26.29
C ILE A 278 1.97 -3.69 27.49
N SER A 279 1.23 -3.13 28.44
CA SER A 279 1.81 -2.56 29.65
C SER A 279 2.20 -3.63 30.69
N GLU A 280 1.50 -4.77 30.71
CA GLU A 280 1.75 -5.94 31.55
C GLU A 280 1.29 -7.20 30.77
N TRP A 281 1.86 -8.38 31.07
CA TRP A 281 1.38 -9.65 30.49
C TRP A 281 -0.10 -9.81 30.85
N SER A 282 -0.96 -9.77 29.85
CA SER A 282 -2.40 -9.77 30.06
C SER A 282 -2.95 -11.19 29.96
N ASP A 283 -3.91 -11.54 30.82
CA ASP A 283 -4.68 -12.79 30.71
C ASP A 283 -5.50 -12.89 29.40
N TYR A 284 -5.48 -11.85 28.55
CA TYR A 284 -6.07 -11.90 27.22
C TYR A 284 -5.22 -12.76 26.29
N ILE A 285 -5.78 -13.90 25.89
CA ILE A 285 -5.24 -14.77 24.84
C ILE A 285 -5.41 -14.06 23.50
N ILE A 286 -4.29 -13.78 22.83
CA ILE A 286 -4.23 -13.38 21.41
C ILE A 286 -4.40 -14.60 20.53
#